data_AF-A0A7J2ITT7-F1
#
_entry.id   AF-A0A7J2ITT7-F1
#
_cell.length_a   1.000
_cell.length_b   1.000
_cell.length_c   1.000
_cell.angle_alpha   90.00
_cell.angle_beta   90.00
_cell.angle_gamma   90.00
#
_symmetry.space_group_name_H-M   'P 1'
#
loop_
_entity.id
_entity.type
_entity.pdbx_description
1 polymer ?
#
loop_
_entity_poly.entity_id
_entity_poly.type
_entity_poly.pdbx_seq_one_letter_code
_entity_poly.pdbx_strand_id
1 'polypeptide(L)'
;MVEQVEEMALVVDFTDKLRSYRTSLAFSYCFFIWSSIMMGLPLLHTALMFSPWFPVIKPHGLYLLLGTLVAGLVASLALMFYVLARFGLLSFPTPKAAATSWSLSFSIPYGLVYSLLSALGLWQLMPVAWCPAGGLAYLAIGLTAERWLVRERLLLARPFLLMGTLALFSSAPILYLASQAEECTYSIGGVVVWSWLSGPLSAMILAAATYLLLTLAVSLYTFIRAERAIFRP
;
A
#
# COMPACT_ATOMS: atom_id res chain seq x y z
N MET A 1 17.15 34.59 -33.24
CA MET A 1 17.57 33.18 -33.30
C MET A 1 18.02 32.66 -31.95
N VAL A 2 18.89 33.36 -31.21
CA VAL A 2 19.31 32.93 -29.85
C VAL A 2 18.14 32.93 -28.85
N GLU A 3 17.35 34.02 -28.79
CA GLU A 3 16.13 34.08 -27.96
C GLU A 3 15.11 32.98 -28.29
N GLN A 4 14.88 32.69 -29.57
CA GLN A 4 13.95 31.63 -29.98
C GLN A 4 14.42 30.23 -29.58
N VAL A 5 15.73 29.98 -29.57
CA VAL A 5 16.32 28.71 -29.11
C VAL A 5 16.23 28.59 -27.59
N GLU A 6 16.37 29.70 -26.87
CA GLU A 6 16.24 29.77 -25.42
C GLU A 6 14.79 29.60 -24.95
N GLU A 7 13.83 30.22 -25.64
CA GLU A 7 12.39 29.99 -25.43
C GLU A 7 11.99 28.54 -25.77
N MET A 8 12.49 27.97 -26.87
CA MET A 8 12.25 26.56 -27.20
C MET A 8 12.82 25.62 -26.13
N ALA A 9 14.02 25.90 -25.61
CA ALA A 9 14.63 25.12 -24.54
C ALA A 9 13.81 25.20 -23.24
N LEU A 10 13.30 26.38 -22.89
CA LEU A 10 12.40 26.57 -21.75
C LEU A 10 11.09 25.82 -21.91
N VAL A 11 10.47 25.83 -23.10
CA VAL A 11 9.23 25.10 -23.39
C VAL A 11 9.44 23.58 -23.33
N VAL A 12 10.56 23.09 -23.84
CA VAL A 12 10.92 21.65 -23.78
C VAL A 12 11.14 21.22 -22.33
N ASP A 13 11.91 21.99 -21.54
CA ASP A 13 12.16 21.70 -20.13
C ASP A 13 10.86 21.75 -19.30
N PHE A 14 9.96 22.70 -19.60
CA PHE A 14 8.65 22.78 -18.96
C PHE A 14 7.76 21.59 -19.32
N THR A 15 7.81 21.12 -20.57
CA THR A 15 7.04 19.95 -21.05
C THR A 15 7.52 18.67 -20.40
N ASP A 16 8.83 18.49 -20.25
CA ASP A 16 9.43 17.34 -19.56
C ASP A 16 9.11 17.34 -18.06
N LYS A 17 9.15 18.52 -17.41
CA LYS A 17 8.71 18.69 -16.01
C LYS A 17 7.23 18.37 -15.82
N LEU A 18 6.36 18.85 -16.71
CA LEU A 18 4.92 18.52 -16.71
C LEU A 18 4.67 17.03 -16.89
N ARG A 19 5.43 16.38 -17.78
CA ARG A 19 5.35 14.93 -18.01
C ARG A 19 5.77 14.14 -16.77
N SER A 20 6.86 14.53 -16.12
CA SER A 20 7.36 13.93 -14.88
C SER A 20 6.33 14.09 -13.74
N TYR A 21 5.77 15.29 -13.59
CA TYR A 21 4.73 15.59 -12.60
C TYR A 21 3.47 14.75 -12.83
N ARG A 22 2.95 14.73 -14.06
CA ARG A 22 1.77 13.93 -14.45
C ARG A 22 1.95 12.44 -14.19
N THR A 23 3.13 11.91 -14.51
CA THR A 23 3.48 10.51 -14.31
C THR A 23 3.56 10.17 -12.82
N SER A 24 4.26 11.00 -12.05
CA SER A 24 4.37 10.85 -10.59
C SER A 24 2.99 10.89 -9.92
N LEU A 25 2.12 11.84 -10.32
CA LEU A 25 0.79 12.01 -9.76
C LEU A 25 -0.14 10.82 -10.06
N ALA A 26 -0.09 10.28 -11.27
CA ALA A 26 -0.85 9.08 -11.63
C ALA A 26 -0.41 7.84 -10.82
N PHE A 27 0.90 7.65 -10.64
CA PHE A 27 1.43 6.56 -9.82
C PHE A 27 1.10 6.73 -8.33
N SER A 28 1.10 7.96 -7.81
CA SER A 28 0.64 8.26 -6.45
C SER A 28 -0.84 7.91 -6.26
N TYR A 29 -1.72 8.20 -7.23
CA TYR A 29 -3.12 7.78 -7.15
C TYR A 29 -3.27 6.26 -7.22
N CYS A 30 -2.55 5.59 -8.13
CA CYS A 30 -2.56 4.13 -8.21
C CYS A 30 -2.13 3.49 -6.88
N PHE A 31 -1.11 4.06 -6.23
CA PHE A 31 -0.66 3.65 -4.92
C PHE A 31 -1.74 3.86 -3.84
N PHE A 32 -2.39 5.02 -3.82
CA PHE A 32 -3.44 5.32 -2.83
C PHE A 32 -4.62 4.33 -2.95
N ILE A 33 -5.05 4.07 -4.17
CA ILE A 33 -6.13 3.12 -4.48
C ILE A 33 -5.77 1.71 -3.98
N TRP A 34 -4.57 1.25 -4.28
CA TRP A 34 -4.12 -0.08 -3.89
C TRP A 34 -3.88 -0.20 -2.37
N SER A 35 -3.29 0.82 -1.75
CA SER A 35 -3.03 0.86 -0.31
C SER A 35 -4.33 0.86 0.50
N SER A 36 -5.36 1.57 0.03
CA SER A 36 -6.67 1.62 0.67
C SER A 36 -7.33 0.24 0.72
N ILE A 37 -7.15 -0.57 -0.32
CA ILE A 37 -7.61 -1.97 -0.33
C ILE A 37 -6.78 -2.83 0.61
N MET A 38 -5.46 -2.72 0.53
CA MET A 38 -4.57 -3.58 1.30
C MET A 38 -4.58 -3.29 2.81
N MET A 39 -5.04 -2.11 3.24
CA MET A 39 -5.34 -1.80 4.64
C MET A 39 -6.81 -2.07 4.99
N GLY A 40 -7.73 -1.65 4.12
CA GLY A 40 -9.16 -1.72 4.36
C GLY A 40 -9.67 -3.17 4.45
N LEU A 41 -9.14 -4.08 3.64
CA LEU A 41 -9.55 -5.49 3.66
C LEU A 41 -9.13 -6.21 4.95
N PRO A 42 -7.86 -6.14 5.43
CA PRO A 42 -7.50 -6.70 6.73
C PRO A 42 -8.25 -6.06 7.90
N LEU A 43 -8.49 -4.74 7.87
CA LEU A 43 -9.29 -4.06 8.88
C LEU A 43 -10.75 -4.53 8.88
N LEU A 44 -11.35 -4.68 7.71
CA LEU A 44 -12.71 -5.21 7.56
C LEU A 44 -12.77 -6.67 8.03
N HIS A 45 -11.78 -7.49 7.66
CA HIS A 45 -11.71 -8.88 8.05
C HIS A 45 -11.56 -9.06 9.57
N THR A 46 -10.67 -8.29 10.20
CA THR A 46 -10.47 -8.30 11.66
C THR A 46 -11.72 -7.79 12.37
N ALA A 47 -12.31 -6.68 11.90
CA ALA A 47 -13.58 -6.19 12.44
C ALA A 47 -14.70 -7.23 12.36
N LEU A 48 -14.77 -8.02 11.28
CA LEU A 48 -15.73 -9.12 11.15
C LEU A 48 -15.40 -10.30 12.07
N MET A 49 -14.13 -10.72 12.17
CA MET A 49 -13.66 -11.79 13.07
C MET A 49 -13.97 -11.50 14.54
N PHE A 50 -13.83 -10.24 14.94
CA PHE A 50 -14.05 -9.79 16.32
C PHE A 50 -15.45 -9.20 16.54
N SER A 51 -16.34 -9.24 15.53
CA SER A 51 -17.70 -8.72 15.66
C SER A 51 -18.58 -9.64 16.52
N PRO A 52 -19.49 -9.09 17.34
CA PRO A 52 -20.52 -9.91 18.02
C PRO A 52 -21.45 -10.65 17.04
N TRP A 53 -21.46 -10.26 15.76
CA TRP A 53 -22.19 -10.92 14.69
C TRP A 53 -21.41 -12.06 14.03
N PHE A 54 -20.14 -12.26 14.41
CA PHE A 54 -19.30 -13.31 13.84
C PHE A 54 -19.94 -14.71 13.90
N PRO A 55 -20.64 -15.15 14.97
CA PRO A 55 -21.28 -16.46 14.99
C PRO A 55 -22.34 -16.64 13.89
N VAL A 56 -23.06 -15.57 13.55
CA VAL A 56 -24.10 -15.55 12.51
C VAL A 56 -23.47 -15.48 11.12
N ILE A 57 -22.37 -14.74 10.98
CA ILE A 57 -21.68 -14.52 9.70
C ILE A 57 -20.76 -15.70 9.37
N LYS A 58 -20.21 -16.40 10.36
CA LYS A 58 -19.25 -17.53 10.23
C LYS A 58 -19.58 -18.52 9.11
N PRO A 59 -20.81 -19.04 8.95
CA PRO A 59 -21.12 -19.98 7.86
C PRO A 59 -21.03 -19.38 6.45
N HIS A 60 -21.19 -18.06 6.31
CA HIS A 60 -21.11 -17.33 5.03
C HIS A 60 -19.85 -16.44 4.94
N GLY A 61 -19.06 -16.38 6.01
CA GLY A 61 -18.00 -15.40 6.21
C GLY A 61 -16.86 -15.55 5.22
N LEU A 62 -16.53 -16.78 4.83
CA LEU A 62 -15.52 -17.04 3.80
C LEU A 62 -15.97 -16.52 2.42
N TYR A 63 -17.22 -16.74 2.04
CA TYR A 63 -17.77 -16.28 0.75
C TYR A 63 -17.91 -14.76 0.70
N LEU A 64 -18.39 -14.14 1.80
CA LEU A 64 -18.45 -12.68 1.92
C LEU A 64 -17.04 -12.06 1.89
N LEU A 65 -16.07 -12.68 2.56
CA LEU A 65 -14.68 -12.24 2.54
C LEU A 65 -14.08 -12.34 1.14
N LEU A 66 -14.22 -13.49 0.48
CA LEU A 66 -13.72 -13.69 -0.88
C LEU A 66 -14.42 -12.77 -1.88
N GLY A 67 -15.73 -12.60 -1.76
CA GLY A 67 -16.52 -11.71 -2.61
C GLY A 67 -16.09 -10.24 -2.46
N THR A 68 -15.88 -9.77 -1.23
CA THR A 68 -15.36 -8.42 -0.98
C THR A 68 -13.92 -8.24 -1.45
N LEU A 69 -13.07 -9.28 -1.33
CA LEU A 69 -11.71 -9.31 -1.87
C LEU A 69 -11.71 -9.16 -3.39
N VAL A 70 -12.49 -9.99 -4.08
CA VAL A 70 -12.59 -9.98 -5.54
C VAL A 70 -13.19 -8.67 -6.03
N ALA A 71 -14.29 -8.21 -5.43
CA ALA A 71 -14.93 -6.95 -5.79
C ALA A 71 -13.98 -5.76 -5.58
N GLY A 72 -13.28 -5.71 -4.45
CA GLY A 72 -12.27 -4.70 -4.17
C GLY A 72 -11.15 -4.73 -5.20
N LEU A 73 -10.56 -5.90 -5.45
CA LEU A 73 -9.43 -6.05 -6.38
C LEU A 73 -9.83 -5.64 -7.81
N VAL A 74 -11.00 -6.06 -8.29
CA VAL A 74 -11.54 -5.65 -9.60
C VAL A 74 -11.79 -4.15 -9.65
N ALA A 75 -12.43 -3.57 -8.62
CA ALA A 75 -12.70 -2.13 -8.57
C ALA A 75 -11.42 -1.30 -8.57
N SER A 76 -10.40 -1.70 -7.80
CA SER A 76 -9.11 -0.99 -7.76
C SER A 76 -8.34 -1.12 -9.06
N LEU A 77 -8.30 -2.29 -9.67
CA LEU A 77 -7.69 -2.44 -10.99
C LEU A 77 -8.40 -1.55 -12.02
N ALA A 78 -9.74 -1.54 -12.03
CA ALA A 78 -10.52 -0.67 -12.91
C ALA A 78 -10.21 0.82 -12.67
N LEU A 79 -10.14 1.25 -11.41
CA LEU A 79 -9.83 2.64 -11.06
C LEU A 79 -8.38 3.01 -11.45
N MET A 80 -7.42 2.12 -11.21
CA MET A 80 -6.02 2.30 -11.63
C MET A 80 -5.90 2.41 -13.15
N PHE A 81 -6.54 1.52 -13.91
CA PHE A 81 -6.57 1.59 -15.37
C PHE A 81 -7.23 2.88 -15.85
N TYR A 82 -8.31 3.31 -15.22
CA TYR A 82 -8.96 4.59 -15.51
C TYR A 82 -8.04 5.79 -15.27
N VAL A 83 -7.33 5.83 -14.13
CA VAL A 83 -6.34 6.87 -13.81
C VAL A 83 -5.23 6.89 -14.86
N LEU A 84 -4.63 5.74 -15.17
CA LEU A 84 -3.57 5.62 -16.17
C LEU A 84 -4.04 6.04 -17.57
N ALA A 85 -5.29 5.68 -17.94
CA ALA A 85 -5.91 6.09 -19.19
C ALA A 85 -6.12 7.61 -19.26
N ARG A 86 -6.66 8.20 -18.19
CA ARG A 86 -6.95 9.64 -18.11
C ARG A 86 -5.67 10.47 -18.16
N PHE A 87 -4.60 9.96 -17.53
CA PHE A 87 -3.27 10.54 -17.63
C PHE A 87 -2.50 10.06 -18.87
N GLY A 88 -3.14 9.45 -19.87
CA GLY A 88 -2.53 9.08 -21.16
C GLY A 88 -1.20 8.31 -21.02
N LEU A 89 -1.05 7.56 -19.93
CA LEU A 89 0.16 6.78 -19.64
C LEU A 89 0.07 5.37 -20.25
N LEU A 90 -1.09 5.00 -20.82
CA LEU A 90 -1.32 3.74 -21.51
C LEU A 90 -0.57 3.61 -22.86
N SER A 91 -0.16 4.74 -23.45
CA SER A 91 0.51 4.79 -24.75
C SER A 91 2.03 4.75 -24.69
N PHE A 92 2.63 4.78 -23.49
CA PHE A 92 4.05 4.47 -23.36
C PHE A 92 4.29 3.01 -23.80
N PRO A 93 5.48 2.64 -24.31
CA PRO A 93 5.79 1.25 -24.67
C PRO A 93 5.99 0.32 -23.46
N THR A 94 6.05 0.89 -22.25
CA THR A 94 6.31 0.23 -20.97
C THR A 94 5.10 -0.12 -20.06
N PRO A 95 3.80 0.06 -20.39
CA PRO A 95 2.73 -0.04 -19.41
C PRO A 95 2.41 -1.50 -19.09
N LYS A 96 2.64 -2.43 -20.03
CA LYS A 96 2.45 -3.88 -19.82
C LYS A 96 3.48 -4.44 -18.85
N ALA A 97 4.77 -4.10 -19.03
CA ALA A 97 5.84 -4.51 -18.11
C ALA A 97 5.70 -3.83 -16.74
N ALA A 98 5.36 -2.54 -16.71
CA ALA A 98 5.12 -1.82 -15.47
C ALA A 98 3.88 -2.38 -14.72
N ALA A 99 2.75 -2.58 -15.40
CA ALA A 99 1.52 -3.09 -14.79
C ALA A 99 1.66 -4.54 -14.29
N THR A 100 2.36 -5.40 -15.05
CA THR A 100 2.67 -6.77 -14.59
C THR A 100 3.65 -6.75 -13.43
N SER A 101 4.72 -5.95 -13.49
CA SER A 101 5.66 -5.81 -12.37
C SER A 101 4.98 -5.29 -11.12
N TRP A 102 4.04 -4.35 -11.25
CA TRP A 102 3.30 -3.78 -10.14
C TRP A 102 2.40 -4.83 -9.49
N SER A 103 1.60 -5.51 -10.29
CA SER A 103 0.67 -6.54 -9.82
C SER A 103 1.43 -7.68 -9.13
N LEU A 104 2.50 -8.19 -9.76
CA LEU A 104 3.32 -9.26 -9.20
C LEU A 104 4.05 -8.82 -7.92
N SER A 105 4.54 -7.57 -7.88
CA SER A 105 5.23 -7.04 -6.69
C SER A 105 4.32 -6.93 -5.47
N PHE A 106 2.99 -6.85 -5.65
CA PHE A 106 2.05 -6.92 -4.53
C PHE A 106 1.54 -8.35 -4.28
N SER A 107 1.18 -9.09 -5.33
CA SER A 107 0.61 -10.43 -5.16
C SER A 107 1.60 -11.43 -4.56
N ILE A 108 2.86 -11.41 -4.98
CA ILE A 108 3.86 -12.39 -4.53
C ILE A 108 4.19 -12.20 -3.04
N PRO A 109 4.54 -11.00 -2.54
CA PRO A 109 4.86 -10.84 -1.12
C PRO A 109 3.68 -11.13 -0.18
N TYR A 110 2.46 -10.74 -0.56
CA TYR A 110 1.27 -11.08 0.21
C TYR A 110 1.03 -12.59 0.22
N GLY A 111 1.09 -13.26 -0.94
CA GLY A 111 0.97 -14.70 -1.02
C GLY A 111 2.01 -15.44 -0.18
N LEU A 112 3.28 -15.01 -0.25
CA LEU A 112 4.38 -15.61 0.51
C LEU A 112 4.22 -15.43 2.02
N VAL A 113 3.95 -14.21 2.49
CA VAL A 113 3.85 -13.96 3.94
C VAL A 113 2.66 -14.68 4.55
N TYR A 114 1.48 -14.61 3.91
CA TYR A 114 0.28 -15.27 4.43
C TYR A 114 0.40 -16.80 4.37
N SER A 115 1.00 -17.37 3.32
CA SER A 115 1.24 -18.82 3.24
C SER A 115 2.27 -19.31 4.26
N LEU A 116 3.36 -18.56 4.47
CA LEU A 116 4.37 -18.87 5.49
C LEU A 116 3.76 -18.89 6.88
N LEU A 117 2.98 -17.86 7.25
CA LEU A 117 2.33 -17.80 8.55
C LEU A 117 1.31 -18.92 8.73
N SER A 118 0.56 -19.27 7.68
CA SER A 118 -0.36 -20.40 7.69
C SER A 118 0.37 -21.73 7.88
N ALA A 119 1.47 -21.96 7.16
CA ALA A 119 2.29 -23.18 7.27
C ALA A 119 2.93 -23.35 8.65
N LEU A 120 3.29 -22.24 9.31
CA LEU A 120 3.85 -22.23 10.66
C LEU A 120 2.79 -22.25 11.78
N GLY A 121 1.50 -22.21 11.43
CA GLY A 121 0.39 -22.18 12.40
C GLY A 121 0.31 -20.89 13.22
N LEU A 122 0.92 -19.79 12.75
CA LEU A 122 1.01 -18.51 13.46
C LEU A 122 -0.23 -17.64 13.21
N TRP A 123 -1.41 -18.17 13.51
CA TRP A 123 -2.70 -17.54 13.21
C TRP A 123 -2.89 -16.17 13.88
N GLN A 124 -2.30 -15.96 15.05
CA GLN A 124 -2.37 -14.70 15.80
C GLN A 124 -1.71 -13.53 15.05
N LEU A 125 -0.78 -13.80 14.12
CA LEU A 125 -0.08 -12.79 13.33
C LEU A 125 -0.79 -12.47 12.01
N MET A 126 -1.78 -13.27 11.58
CA MET A 126 -2.51 -13.03 10.33
C MET A 126 -3.15 -11.65 10.21
N PRO A 127 -3.72 -11.06 11.27
CA PRO A 127 -4.24 -9.69 11.25
C PRO A 127 -3.19 -8.65 10.80
N VAL A 128 -1.93 -8.81 11.24
CA VAL A 128 -0.82 -7.87 11.01
C VAL A 128 0.11 -8.27 9.87
N ALA A 129 -0.11 -9.43 9.25
CA ALA A 129 0.72 -9.98 8.18
C ALA A 129 0.85 -9.06 6.95
N TRP A 130 -0.14 -8.20 6.72
CA TRP A 130 -0.09 -7.22 5.64
C TRP A 130 1.00 -6.17 5.84
N CYS A 131 1.48 -5.92 7.06
CA CYS A 131 2.55 -4.96 7.32
C CYS A 131 3.90 -5.39 6.71
N PRO A 132 4.45 -6.58 7.03
CA PRO A 132 5.67 -7.05 6.39
C PRO A 132 5.46 -7.34 4.90
N ALA A 133 4.29 -7.85 4.50
CA ALA A 133 3.97 -8.10 3.09
C ALA A 133 3.96 -6.80 2.26
N GLY A 134 3.35 -5.73 2.78
CA GLY A 134 3.36 -4.40 2.19
C GLY A 134 4.77 -3.82 2.09
N GLY A 135 5.58 -3.95 3.14
CA GLY A 135 6.97 -3.52 3.13
C GLY A 135 7.81 -4.21 2.04
N LEU A 136 7.69 -5.53 1.93
CA LEU A 136 8.33 -6.31 0.86
C LEU A 136 7.82 -5.91 -0.54
N ALA A 137 6.52 -5.67 -0.68
CA ALA A 137 5.93 -5.22 -1.95
C ALA A 137 6.47 -3.85 -2.39
N TYR A 138 6.57 -2.90 -1.47
CA TYR A 138 7.13 -1.59 -1.76
C TYR A 138 8.62 -1.64 -2.07
N LEU A 139 9.39 -2.51 -1.41
CA LEU A 139 10.78 -2.74 -1.80
C LEU A 139 10.88 -3.35 -3.20
N ALA A 140 10.06 -4.34 -3.54
CA ALA A 140 10.05 -4.94 -4.87
C ALA A 140 9.78 -3.90 -5.96
N ILE A 141 8.79 -3.01 -5.76
CA ILE A 141 8.50 -1.89 -6.67
C ILE A 141 9.65 -0.87 -6.69
N GLY A 142 10.18 -0.54 -5.52
CA GLY A 142 11.31 0.37 -5.34
C GLY A 142 12.54 -0.05 -6.17
N LEU A 143 12.84 -1.35 -6.15
CA LEU A 143 13.98 -1.94 -6.85
C LEU A 143 13.74 -2.18 -8.34
N THR A 144 12.48 -2.22 -8.79
CA THR A 144 12.09 -2.51 -10.18
C THR A 144 11.54 -1.27 -10.89
N ALA A 145 10.24 -1.02 -10.78
CA ALA A 145 9.52 0.03 -11.50
C ALA A 145 10.00 1.44 -11.10
N GLU A 146 10.19 1.71 -9.81
CA GLU A 146 10.67 3.00 -9.34
C GLU A 146 12.10 3.28 -9.79
N ARG A 147 13.00 2.30 -9.68
CA ARG A 147 14.38 2.43 -10.16
C ARG A 147 14.42 2.80 -11.64
N TRP A 148 13.54 2.22 -12.44
CA TRP A 148 13.39 2.56 -13.85
C TRP A 148 12.83 3.98 -14.04
N LEU A 149 11.76 4.35 -13.36
CA LEU A 149 11.17 5.70 -13.45
C LEU A 149 12.16 6.81 -13.07
N VAL A 150 12.99 6.56 -12.05
CA VAL A 150 14.06 7.49 -11.65
C VAL A 150 15.16 7.56 -12.71
N ARG A 151 15.54 6.42 -13.32
CA ARG A 151 16.54 6.40 -14.40
C ARG A 151 16.09 7.20 -15.62
N GLU A 152 14.80 7.12 -15.96
CA GLU A 152 14.18 7.87 -17.06
C GLU A 152 13.79 9.31 -16.68
N ARG A 153 14.16 9.79 -15.48
CA ARG A 153 13.80 11.13 -14.95
C ARG A 153 12.29 11.41 -14.86
N LEU A 154 11.47 10.36 -14.92
CA LEU A 154 10.02 10.42 -14.76
C LEU A 154 9.59 10.54 -13.29
N LEU A 155 10.51 10.24 -12.37
CA LEU A 155 10.29 10.36 -10.93
C LEU A 155 11.55 10.93 -10.27
N LEU A 156 11.37 11.96 -9.46
CA LEU A 156 12.46 12.79 -8.90
C LEU A 156 12.92 12.33 -7.50
N ALA A 157 12.24 11.33 -6.94
CA ALA A 157 12.43 10.81 -5.60
C ALA A 157 12.38 9.26 -5.61
N ARG A 158 12.57 8.64 -4.44
CA ARG A 158 12.36 7.18 -4.27
C ARG A 158 11.35 6.85 -3.15
N PRO A 159 10.08 7.27 -3.29
CA PRO A 159 9.04 7.00 -2.28
C PRO A 159 8.83 5.53 -1.95
N PHE A 160 8.80 4.63 -2.93
CA PHE A 160 8.45 3.22 -2.71
C PHE A 160 9.56 2.50 -1.98
N LEU A 161 10.82 2.73 -2.36
CA LEU A 161 11.95 2.19 -1.63
C LEU A 161 11.98 2.71 -0.18
N LEU A 162 11.74 4.02 0.03
CA LEU A 162 11.66 4.60 1.37
C LEU A 162 10.50 3.99 2.18
N MET A 163 9.29 3.95 1.62
CA MET A 163 8.11 3.36 2.27
C MET A 163 8.34 1.89 2.61
N GLY A 164 8.93 1.11 1.71
CA GLY A 164 9.22 -0.30 1.92
C GLY A 164 10.21 -0.53 3.07
N THR A 165 11.29 0.26 3.12
CA THR A 165 12.24 0.19 4.23
C THR A 165 11.57 0.54 5.56
N LEU A 166 10.86 1.66 5.64
CA LEU A 166 10.20 2.12 6.85
C LEU A 166 9.12 1.15 7.33
N ALA A 167 8.32 0.60 6.40
CA ALA A 167 7.29 -0.39 6.68
C ALA A 167 7.87 -1.70 7.23
N LEU A 168 9.02 -2.16 6.73
CA LEU A 168 9.69 -3.34 7.29
C LEU A 168 10.25 -3.06 8.69
N PHE A 169 10.85 -1.89 8.90
CA PHE A 169 11.31 -1.50 10.23
C PHE A 169 10.16 -1.40 11.24
N SER A 170 9.02 -0.83 10.84
CA SER A 170 7.84 -0.73 11.71
C SER A 170 7.13 -2.08 11.91
N SER A 171 7.31 -3.04 11.00
CA SER A 171 6.71 -4.38 11.13
C SER A 171 7.22 -5.14 12.35
N ALA A 172 8.47 -4.94 12.77
CA ALA A 172 9.04 -5.64 13.94
C ALA A 172 8.29 -5.35 15.26
N PRO A 173 8.09 -4.09 15.70
CA PRO A 173 7.32 -3.81 16.91
C PRO A 173 5.83 -4.20 16.77
N ILE A 174 5.26 -4.14 15.57
CA ILE A 174 3.87 -4.57 15.31
C ILE A 174 3.73 -6.08 15.51
N LEU A 175 4.63 -6.87 14.93
CA LEU A 175 4.62 -8.33 15.07
C LEU A 175 4.88 -8.78 16.52
N TYR A 176 5.80 -8.08 17.21
CA TYR A 176 6.04 -8.31 18.63
C TYR A 176 4.76 -8.08 19.45
N LEU A 177 4.08 -6.97 19.25
CA LEU A 177 2.85 -6.65 19.98
C LEU A 177 1.71 -7.63 19.63
N ALA A 178 1.62 -8.07 18.38
CA ALA A 178 0.64 -9.07 17.94
C ALA A 178 0.88 -10.44 18.61
N SER A 179 2.13 -10.78 18.93
CA SER A 179 2.47 -12.02 19.63
C SER A 179 2.12 -12.01 21.13
N GLN A 180 1.86 -10.84 21.71
CA GLN A 180 1.44 -10.70 23.12
C GLN A 180 -0.07 -10.89 23.24
N ALA A 181 -0.55 -12.11 23.00
CA ALA A 181 -1.97 -12.44 23.04
C ALA A 181 -2.44 -12.65 24.49
N GLU A 182 -2.94 -11.59 25.12
CA GLU A 182 -3.71 -11.70 26.36
C GLU A 182 -5.22 -11.77 26.04
N GLU A 183 -5.92 -12.70 26.69
CA GLU A 183 -7.37 -12.81 26.56
C GLU A 183 -8.06 -11.68 27.34
N CYS A 184 -8.84 -10.89 26.62
CA CYS A 184 -9.72 -9.87 27.19
C CYS A 184 -11.16 -10.33 27.12
N THR A 185 -11.91 -10.10 28.18
CA THR A 185 -13.34 -10.45 28.26
C THR A 185 -14.16 -9.22 28.61
N TYR A 186 -15.25 -9.01 27.89
CA TYR A 186 -16.30 -8.06 28.22
C TYR A 186 -17.47 -8.80 28.85
N SER A 187 -17.82 -8.43 30.09
CA SER A 187 -18.89 -9.05 30.87
C SER A 187 -19.95 -8.04 31.29
N ILE A 188 -21.22 -8.41 31.20
CA ILE A 188 -22.36 -7.65 31.73
C ILE A 188 -23.00 -8.49 32.84
N GLY A 189 -23.04 -7.96 34.07
CA GLY A 189 -23.63 -8.67 35.21
C GLY A 189 -22.93 -9.99 35.56
N GLY A 190 -21.61 -10.09 35.31
CA GLY A 190 -20.82 -11.31 35.56
C GLY A 190 -20.92 -12.39 34.48
N VAL A 191 -21.77 -12.20 33.46
CA VAL A 191 -21.84 -13.08 32.30
C VAL A 191 -20.88 -12.56 31.23
N VAL A 192 -19.96 -13.40 30.75
CA VAL A 192 -19.08 -13.06 29.63
C VAL A 192 -19.91 -12.96 28.36
N VAL A 193 -19.97 -11.76 27.80
CA VAL A 193 -20.71 -11.45 26.57
C VAL A 193 -19.81 -11.57 25.35
N TRP A 194 -18.52 -11.23 25.50
CA TRP A 194 -17.57 -11.22 24.40
C TRP A 194 -16.14 -11.41 24.89
N SER A 195 -15.29 -12.07 24.10
CA SER A 195 -13.86 -12.19 24.36
C SER A 195 -13.04 -11.94 23.10
N TRP A 196 -11.85 -11.37 23.26
CA TRP A 196 -10.91 -11.10 22.17
C TRP A 196 -9.46 -11.21 22.65
N LEU A 197 -8.51 -11.25 21.72
CA LEU A 197 -7.08 -11.19 22.02
C LEU A 197 -6.59 -9.75 21.90
N SER A 198 -6.04 -9.19 22.97
CA SER A 198 -5.59 -7.79 23.03
C SER A 198 -4.42 -7.51 22.09
N GLY A 199 -3.47 -8.43 21.98
CA GLY A 199 -2.25 -8.31 21.17
C GLY A 199 -2.53 -8.01 19.70
N PRO A 200 -3.21 -8.90 18.96
CA PRO A 200 -3.50 -8.70 17.54
C PRO A 200 -4.31 -7.42 17.24
N LEU A 201 -5.24 -7.06 18.12
CA LEU A 201 -6.10 -5.87 17.95
C LEU A 201 -5.31 -4.59 18.20
N SER A 202 -4.52 -4.55 19.27
CA SER A 202 -3.64 -3.41 19.58
C SER A 202 -2.55 -3.25 18.51
N ALA A 203 -2.03 -4.36 17.99
CA ALA A 203 -1.06 -4.36 16.91
C ALA A 203 -1.66 -3.86 15.60
N MET A 204 -2.95 -4.13 15.33
CA MET A 204 -3.67 -3.55 14.21
C MET A 204 -3.82 -2.04 14.29
N ILE A 205 -4.16 -1.51 15.47
CA ILE A 205 -4.25 -0.06 15.67
C ILE A 205 -2.88 0.58 15.50
N LEU A 206 -1.84 0.00 16.09
CA LEU A 206 -0.47 0.48 15.93
C LEU A 206 -0.02 0.43 14.47
N ALA A 207 -0.32 -0.66 13.77
CA ALA A 207 -0.03 -0.82 12.35
C ALA A 207 -0.70 0.27 11.50
N ALA A 208 -2.00 0.50 11.69
CA ALA A 208 -2.73 1.54 10.96
C ALA A 208 -2.16 2.95 11.25
N ALA A 209 -1.92 3.28 12.52
CA ALA A 209 -1.39 4.58 12.92
C ALA A 209 0.03 4.81 12.38
N THR A 210 0.92 3.82 12.51
CA THR A 210 2.29 3.91 11.99
C THR A 210 2.29 4.05 10.47
N TYR A 211 1.48 3.27 9.75
CA TYR A 211 1.40 3.39 8.29
C TYR A 211 0.85 4.74 7.82
N LEU A 212 -0.11 5.34 8.54
CA LEU A 212 -0.58 6.71 8.25
C LEU A 212 0.55 7.73 8.43
N LEU A 213 1.35 7.62 9.49
CA LEU A 213 2.49 8.49 9.72
C LEU A 213 3.60 8.29 8.68
N LEU A 214 3.90 7.03 8.32
CA LEU A 214 4.89 6.71 7.31
C LEU A 214 4.48 7.22 5.92
N THR A 215 3.22 7.04 5.54
CA THR A 215 2.71 7.55 4.25
C THR A 215 2.74 9.08 4.21
N LEU A 216 2.39 9.76 5.31
CA LEU A 216 2.55 11.22 5.41
C LEU A 216 4.02 11.65 5.26
N ALA A 217 4.94 11.01 5.97
CA ALA A 217 6.37 11.33 5.91
C ALA A 217 6.95 11.10 4.50
N VAL A 218 6.62 9.98 3.86
CA VAL A 218 7.03 9.66 2.48
C VAL A 218 6.43 10.67 1.50
N SER A 219 5.16 11.05 1.68
CA SER A 219 4.49 12.05 0.84
C SER A 219 5.17 13.42 0.94
N LEU A 220 5.47 13.88 2.17
CA LEU A 220 6.22 15.11 2.39
C LEU A 220 7.62 15.05 1.77
N TYR A 221 8.33 13.93 1.92
CA TYR A 221 9.61 13.70 1.27
C TYR A 221 9.52 13.82 -0.26
N THR A 222 8.51 13.20 -0.88
CA THR A 222 8.31 13.30 -2.33
C THR A 222 7.96 14.71 -2.77
N PHE A 223 7.11 15.39 -2.01
CA PHE A 223 6.70 16.76 -2.30
C PHE A 223 7.91 17.71 -2.25
N ILE A 224 8.69 17.67 -1.17
CA ILE A 224 9.90 18.51 -1.01
C ILE A 224 10.92 18.22 -2.11
N ARG A 225 11.09 16.95 -2.52
CA ARG A 225 11.99 16.56 -3.61
C ARG A 225 11.50 17.08 -4.96
N ALA A 226 10.20 16.98 -5.23
CA ALA A 226 9.60 17.51 -6.46
C ALA A 226 9.69 19.05 -6.51
N GLU A 227 9.37 19.72 -5.40
CA GLU A 227 9.47 21.18 -5.27
C GLU A 227 10.89 21.66 -5.51
N ARG A 228 11.90 21.03 -4.87
CA ARG A 228 13.31 21.38 -5.09
C ARG A 228 13.73 21.21 -6.55
N ALA A 229 13.29 20.16 -7.22
CA ALA A 229 13.63 19.92 -8.62
C ALA A 229 12.95 20.89 -9.61
N ILE A 230 11.82 21.50 -9.22
CA ILE A 230 11.09 22.47 -10.03
C ILE A 230 11.60 23.90 -9.77
N PHE A 231 11.82 24.26 -8.51
CA PHE A 231 12.08 25.63 -8.07
C PHE A 231 13.55 25.97 -7.75
N ARG A 232 14.49 25.00 -7.75
CA ARG A 232 15.92 25.23 -7.44
C ARG A 232 16.92 24.29 -8.14
N PRO A 233 18.17 24.74 -8.33
CA PRO A 233 19.33 24.17 -7.62
C PRO A 233 19.63 24.89 -6.31
#